data_AF-A0A527ID81-F1
#
_entry.id   AF-A0A527ID81-F1
#
_cell.length_a   1.000
_cell.length_b   1.000
_cell.length_c   1.000
_cell.angle_alpha   90.00
_cell.angle_beta   90.00
_cell.angle_gamma   90.00
#
_symmetry.space_group_name_H-M   'P 1'
#
loop_
_entity.id
_entity.type
_entity.pdbx_description
1 polymer ?
#
loop_
_entity_poly.entity_id
_entity_poly.type
_entity_poly.pdbx_seq_one_letter_code
_entity_poly.pdbx_strand_id
1 'polypeptide(L)'
;MDTIRMPERTYYAPHGGLPGQSELLTGRAVFTQAYAVIPRGVMQDIVTSALPFWDETRVWILSRPLSGFAETFSQYIVEVAPGGGSDRS
;
A
#
# COMPACT_ATOMS: atom_id res chain seq x y z
N MET A 1 16.04 39.00 -4.28
CA MET A 1 14.96 38.33 -3.52
C MET A 1 15.19 36.84 -3.69
N ASP A 2 15.99 36.25 -2.81
CA ASP A 2 16.31 34.83 -2.88
C ASP A 2 15.14 34.03 -2.30
N THR A 3 14.43 33.32 -3.17
CA THR A 3 13.40 32.37 -2.76
C THR A 3 14.12 31.21 -2.05
N ILE A 4 13.85 31.02 -0.76
CA ILE A 4 14.35 29.86 -0.01
C ILE A 4 13.81 28.60 -0.71
N ARG A 5 14.67 27.87 -1.43
CA ARG A 5 14.33 26.58 -2.02
C ARG A 5 14.07 25.60 -0.87
N MET A 6 12.79 25.35 -0.57
CA MET A 6 12.45 24.29 0.34
C MET A 6 12.88 22.94 -0.25
N PRO A 7 13.46 22.03 0.56
CA PRO A 7 13.80 20.70 0.08
C PRO A 7 12.54 19.99 -0.41
N GLU A 8 12.62 19.44 -1.61
CA GLU A 8 11.54 18.67 -2.22
C GLU A 8 11.30 17.39 -1.40
N ARG A 9 10.07 17.20 -0.91
CA ARG A 9 9.70 16.02 -0.12
C ARG A 9 9.35 14.88 -1.06
N THR A 10 10.03 13.75 -0.92
CA THR A 10 9.72 12.53 -1.67
C THR A 10 8.86 11.60 -0.83
N TYR A 11 7.78 11.10 -1.41
CA TYR A 11 6.90 10.11 -0.80
C TYR A 11 7.01 8.79 -1.53
N TYR A 12 7.04 7.67 -0.79
CA TYR A 12 7.02 6.34 -1.38
C TYR A 12 5.57 5.97 -1.77
N ALA A 13 5.41 5.38 -2.95
CA ALA A 13 4.19 4.72 -3.38
C ALA A 13 4.52 3.32 -3.93
N PRO A 14 3.69 2.30 -3.68
CA PRO A 14 3.84 1.02 -4.37
C PRO A 14 3.59 1.20 -5.86
N HIS A 15 4.37 0.51 -6.68
CA HIS A 15 4.23 0.50 -8.13
C HIS A 15 3.60 -0.80 -8.66
N GLY A 16 3.22 -1.70 -7.75
CA GLY A 16 2.70 -3.01 -8.10
C GLY A 16 3.75 -3.90 -8.76
N GLY A 17 3.31 -4.70 -9.73
CA GLY A 17 4.11 -5.69 -10.43
C GLY A 17 4.31 -6.99 -9.66
N LEU A 18 5.16 -7.85 -10.23
CA LEU A 18 5.63 -9.09 -9.64
C LEU A 18 7.15 -8.99 -9.40
N PRO A 19 7.65 -9.60 -8.32
CA PRO A 19 9.08 -9.64 -8.07
C PRO A 19 9.79 -10.40 -9.20
N GLY A 20 10.99 -9.95 -9.55
CA GLY A 20 11.81 -10.64 -10.53
C GLY A 20 12.20 -12.05 -10.03
N GLN A 21 12.40 -13.00 -10.94
CA GLN A 21 12.78 -14.38 -10.58
C GLN A 21 14.08 -14.45 -9.75
N SER A 22 14.98 -13.48 -9.95
CA SER A 22 16.26 -13.35 -9.24
C SER A 22 16.22 -12.39 -8.06
N GLU A 23 15.06 -11.81 -7.75
CA GLU A 23 14.93 -10.84 -6.67
C GLU A 23 15.01 -11.57 -5.32
N LEU A 24 15.98 -11.17 -4.50
CA LEU A 24 16.11 -11.70 -3.16
C LEU A 24 14.93 -11.18 -2.32
N LEU A 25 14.11 -12.09 -1.78
CA LEU A 25 13.06 -11.81 -0.81
C LEU A 25 13.69 -11.42 0.55
N THR A 26 14.35 -10.28 0.59
CA THR A 26 15.10 -9.78 1.76
C THR A 26 14.19 -9.20 2.84
N GLY A 27 12.93 -8.92 2.52
CA GLY A 27 11.91 -8.50 3.47
C GLY A 27 11.04 -9.68 3.89
N ARG A 28 11.27 -10.23 5.09
CA ARG A 28 10.34 -11.20 5.70
C ARG A 28 9.30 -10.47 6.54
N ALA A 29 8.05 -10.89 6.43
CA ALA A 29 7.03 -10.47 7.37
C ALA A 29 7.36 -11.03 8.76
N VAL A 30 7.25 -10.19 9.79
CA VAL A 30 7.50 -10.58 11.18
C VAL A 30 6.23 -10.35 11.97
N PHE A 31 5.83 -11.34 12.75
CA PHE A 31 4.68 -11.25 13.66
C PHE A 31 5.15 -11.66 15.04
N THR A 32 4.91 -10.79 16.02
CA THR A 32 5.13 -11.05 17.43
C THR A 32 3.87 -10.72 18.21
N GLN A 33 3.84 -11.05 19.50
CA GLN A 33 2.72 -10.64 20.35
C GLN A 33 2.60 -9.12 20.51
N ALA A 34 3.70 -8.38 20.34
CA ALA A 34 3.75 -6.94 20.58
C ALA A 34 3.67 -6.11 19.29
N TYR A 35 4.10 -6.64 18.15
CA TYR A 35 4.16 -5.90 16.89
C TYR A 35 4.18 -6.82 15.66
N ALA A 36 3.81 -6.24 14.52
CA ALA A 36 3.96 -6.85 13.20
C ALA A 36 4.75 -5.93 12.27
N VAL A 37 5.58 -6.52 11.40
CA VAL A 37 6.30 -5.83 10.33
C VAL A 37 5.86 -6.43 9.01
N ILE A 38 5.31 -5.58 8.14
CA ILE A 38 4.87 -5.93 6.79
C ILE A 38 5.79 -5.20 5.80
N PRO A 39 6.71 -5.91 5.12
CA PRO A 39 7.62 -5.31 4.17
C PRO A 39 6.91 -4.75 2.94
N ARG A 40 7.48 -3.71 2.32
CA ARG A 40 6.96 -3.11 1.08
C ARG A 40 6.76 -4.11 -0.07
N GLY A 41 7.53 -5.20 -0.09
CA GLY A 41 7.45 -6.26 -1.12
C GLY A 41 6.16 -7.08 -1.09
N VAL A 42 5.32 -6.89 -0.06
CA VAL A 42 3.96 -7.45 -0.01
C VAL A 42 3.03 -6.73 -0.99
N MET A 43 3.32 -5.47 -1.37
CA MET A 43 2.44 -4.65 -2.23
C MET A 43 2.59 -5.00 -3.72
N GLN A 44 2.23 -6.23 -4.08
CA GLN A 44 2.26 -6.78 -5.44
C GLN A 44 0.88 -6.70 -6.11
N ASP A 45 0.82 -6.81 -7.44
CA ASP A 45 -0.45 -6.71 -8.19
C ASP A 45 -1.45 -7.82 -7.82
N ILE A 46 -0.95 -9.03 -7.58
CA ILE A 46 -1.77 -10.22 -7.31
C ILE A 46 -2.46 -10.21 -5.94
N VAL A 47 -2.13 -9.26 -5.07
CA VAL A 47 -2.77 -9.11 -3.74
C VAL A 47 -3.61 -7.84 -3.64
N THR A 48 -3.89 -7.19 -4.77
CA THR A 48 -4.79 -6.04 -4.82
C THR A 48 -6.24 -6.47 -4.67
N SER A 49 -7.06 -5.59 -4.10
CA SER A 49 -8.50 -5.76 -3.92
C SER A 49 -9.26 -4.79 -4.82
N ALA A 50 -10.40 -5.23 -5.33
CA ALA A 50 -11.39 -4.35 -5.94
C ALA A 50 -12.40 -3.90 -4.88
N LEU A 51 -12.71 -2.60 -4.84
CA LEU A 51 -13.75 -2.08 -3.98
C LEU A 51 -15.06 -1.94 -4.76
N PRO A 52 -16.23 -2.24 -4.16
CA PRO A 52 -17.51 -2.02 -4.83
C PRO A 52 -17.68 -0.57 -5.28
N PHE A 53 -18.17 -0.36 -6.50
CA PHE A 53 -18.43 0.95 -7.10
C PHE A 53 -17.17 1.82 -7.32
N TRP A 54 -15.99 1.20 -7.34
CA TRP A 54 -14.75 1.84 -7.76
C TRP A 54 -14.28 1.22 -9.07
N ASP A 55 -14.03 2.06 -10.07
CA ASP A 55 -13.58 1.66 -11.41
C ASP A 55 -12.13 2.06 -11.63
N GLU A 56 -11.42 1.24 -12.40
CA GLU A 56 -10.01 1.44 -12.79
C GLU A 56 -9.07 1.76 -11.60
N THR A 57 -9.23 1.01 -10.51
CA THR A 57 -8.42 1.16 -9.30
C THR A 57 -7.73 -0.13 -8.87
N ARG A 58 -6.60 0.03 -8.17
CA ARG A 58 -5.92 -1.04 -7.44
C ARG A 58 -5.83 -0.64 -5.98
N VAL A 59 -6.27 -1.51 -5.06
CA VAL A 59 -6.26 -1.22 -3.64
C VAL A 59 -5.44 -2.25 -2.88
N TRP A 60 -4.39 -1.80 -2.18
CA TRP A 60 -3.70 -2.60 -1.19
C TRP A 60 -4.28 -2.30 0.19
N ILE A 61 -4.75 -3.35 0.87
CA ILE A 61 -5.38 -3.25 2.18
C ILE A 61 -4.37 -3.61 3.27
N LEU A 62 -4.15 -2.67 4.20
CA LEU A 62 -3.42 -2.89 5.44
C LEU A 62 -4.41 -2.80 6.60
N SER A 63 -4.95 -3.95 7.00
CA SER A 63 -5.85 -4.07 8.14
C SER A 63 -5.54 -5.32 8.94
N ARG A 64 -5.88 -5.30 10.23
CA ARG A 64 -5.76 -6.44 11.16
C ARG A 64 -4.39 -7.15 11.09
N PRO A 65 -3.25 -6.43 11.23
CA PRO A 65 -1.93 -7.05 11.14
C PRO A 65 -1.63 -8.04 12.28
N LEU A 66 -2.38 -8.00 13.38
CA LEU A 66 -2.33 -8.96 14.48
C LEU A 66 -3.75 -9.37 14.88
N SER A 67 -3.91 -10.56 15.44
CA SER A 67 -5.18 -11.01 16.02
C SER A 67 -5.53 -10.19 17.28
N GLY A 68 -6.82 -9.92 17.51
CA GLY A 68 -7.28 -9.18 18.68
C GLY A 68 -7.56 -7.70 18.38
N PHE A 69 -7.00 -6.79 19.18
CA PHE A 69 -7.33 -5.35 19.21
C PHE A 69 -6.78 -4.54 18.00
N ALA A 70 -6.79 -5.11 16.79
CA ALA A 70 -6.27 -4.49 15.57
C ALA A 70 -7.36 -4.19 14.52
N GLU A 71 -8.61 -4.06 14.97
CA GLU A 71 -9.79 -3.87 14.11
C GLU A 71 -10.31 -2.42 14.09
N THR A 72 -9.74 -1.54 14.91
CA THR A 72 -10.19 -0.14 15.01
C THR A 72 -9.93 0.66 13.74
N PHE A 73 -8.90 0.31 12.98
CA PHE A 73 -8.48 1.05 11.80
C PHE A 73 -8.25 0.13 10.62
N SER A 74 -8.55 0.65 9.42
CA SER A 74 -8.06 0.11 8.16
C SER A 74 -7.31 1.20 7.41
N GLN A 75 -6.18 0.83 6.82
CA GLN A 75 -5.41 1.70 5.94
C GLN A 75 -5.43 1.11 4.54
N TYR A 76 -5.71 1.95 3.55
CA TYR A 76 -5.68 1.57 2.15
C TYR A 76 -4.63 2.40 1.42
N ILE A 77 -3.90 1.75 0.53
CA ILE A 77 -3.14 2.43 -0.51
C ILE A 77 -3.91 2.21 -1.81
N VAL A 78 -4.45 3.30 -2.36
CA VAL A 78 -5.29 3.26 -3.56
C VAL A 78 -4.50 3.86 -4.70
N GLU A 79 -4.32 3.10 -5.76
CA GLU A 79 -3.90 3.60 -7.06
C GLU A 79 -5.14 3.77 -7.94
N VAL A 80 -5.27 4.94 -8.54
CA VAL A 80 -6.37 5.30 -9.43
C VAL A 80 -5.78 5.59 -10.81
N ALA A 81 -6.19 4.84 -11.81
CA ALA A 81 -5.77 5.08 -13.19
C ALA A 81 -6.47 6.32 -13.78
N PRO A 82 -5.97 6.90 -14.89
CA PRO A 82 -6.63 8.01 -15.54
C PRO A 82 -8.07 7.69 -15.94
N GLY A 83 -9.05 8.43 -15.41
CA GLY A 83 -10.48 8.17 -15.64
C GLY A 83 -11.13 7.26 -14.59
N GLY A 84 -10.35 6.65 -13.69
CA GLY A 84 -10.84 5.85 -12.57
C GLY A 84 -11.31 6.67 -11.37
N GLY A 85 -11.96 6.00 -10.43
CA GLY A 85 -12.50 6.62 -9.21
C GLY A 85 -13.76 5.92 -8.73
N SER A 86 -14.55 6.62 -7.93
CA SER A 86 -15.89 6.16 -7.52
C SER A 86 -16.92 7.25 -7.75
N ASP A 87 -17.96 6.91 -8.49
CA ASP A 87 -19.08 7.81 -8.78
C ASP A 87 -20.17 7.78 -7.69
N ARG A 88 -19.98 6.95 -6.66
CA ARG A 88 -20.89 6.82 -5.52
C ARG A 88 -20.19 7.27 -4.24
N SER A 89 -20.55 8.47 -3.79
CA SER A 89 -20.27 8.99 -2.44
C SER A 89 -21.44 8.73 -1.50
#